data_AF-A0A952BS17-F1
#
_entry.id   AF-A0A952BS17-F1
#
_cell.length_a   1.000
_cell.length_b   1.000
_cell.length_c   1.000
_cell.angle_alpha   90.00
_cell.angle_beta   90.00
_cell.angle_gamma   90.00
#
_symmetry.space_group_name_H-M   'P 1'
#
loop_
_entity.id
_entity.type
_entity.pdbx_description
1 polymer ?
#
loop_
_entity_poly.entity_id
_entity_poly.type
_entity_poly.pdbx_seq_one_letter_code
_entity_poly.pdbx_strand_id
1 'polypeptide(L)'
;MKKAKLFIFILTVLICSTSDLKSQVFSPDPFLEAYSNSLLYGDYLDHANLYWEKTFFINKWYDKQGIRRVAKNFYDNNETLEHRFTRLSHGYNREGDLEVIVMEYHKVRNRKTGQISSTTVKKKFVLYYWKNYYVYQQIILK
;
A
#
# COMPACT_ATOMS: atom_id res chain seq x y z
N MET A 1 -33.28 -10.75 -58.26
CA MET A 1 -33.85 -11.23 -56.98
C MET A 1 -32.71 -11.64 -56.05
N LYS A 2 -32.47 -10.86 -54.99
CA LYS A 2 -31.32 -11.00 -54.09
C LYS A 2 -31.59 -12.07 -53.03
N LYS A 3 -30.67 -13.02 -52.86
CA LYS A 3 -30.67 -14.02 -51.79
C LYS A 3 -30.23 -13.34 -50.48
N ALA A 4 -31.10 -13.32 -49.47
CA ALA A 4 -30.73 -12.91 -48.11
C ALA A 4 -30.13 -14.11 -47.37
N LYS A 5 -28.86 -14.01 -46.97
CA LYS A 5 -28.21 -14.95 -46.04
C LYS A 5 -28.63 -14.58 -44.62
N LEU A 6 -29.33 -15.49 -43.96
CA LEU A 6 -29.67 -15.41 -42.54
C LEU A 6 -28.39 -15.67 -41.72
N PHE A 7 -27.81 -14.62 -41.13
CA PHE A 7 -26.74 -14.74 -40.14
C PHE A 7 -27.38 -14.80 -38.75
N ILE A 8 -27.35 -15.97 -38.13
CA ILE A 8 -27.70 -16.15 -36.72
C ILE A 8 -26.46 -15.73 -35.92
N PHE A 9 -26.48 -14.54 -35.34
CA PHE A 9 -25.54 -14.14 -34.30
C PHE A 9 -25.96 -14.83 -32.99
N ILE A 10 -25.24 -15.88 -32.61
CA ILE A 10 -25.34 -16.43 -31.25
C ILE A 10 -24.56 -15.47 -30.35
N LEU A 11 -25.29 -14.57 -29.71
CA LEU A 11 -24.78 -13.73 -28.63
C LEU A 11 -24.67 -14.61 -27.38
N THR A 12 -23.52 -15.23 -27.16
CA THR A 12 -23.21 -15.87 -25.88
C THR A 12 -23.04 -14.77 -24.84
N VAL A 13 -24.12 -14.44 -24.13
CA VAL A 13 -24.07 -13.60 -22.94
C VAL A 13 -23.31 -14.41 -21.88
N LEU A 14 -22.02 -14.11 -21.72
CA LEU A 14 -21.23 -14.59 -20.61
C LEU A 14 -21.73 -13.85 -19.35
N ILE A 15 -22.74 -14.43 -18.70
CA ILE A 15 -23.15 -14.01 -17.36
C ILE A 15 -22.03 -14.48 -16.43
N CYS A 16 -21.01 -13.63 -16.26
CA CYS A 16 -20.04 -13.81 -15.20
C CYS A 16 -20.78 -13.56 -13.88
N SER A 17 -21.14 -14.66 -13.21
CA SER A 17 -21.74 -14.65 -11.88
C SER A 17 -20.85 -13.87 -10.92
N THR A 18 -21.37 -12.79 -10.34
CA THR A 18 -20.69 -11.91 -9.38
C THR A 18 -20.49 -12.55 -7.99
N SER A 19 -20.42 -13.88 -7.91
CA SER A 19 -20.31 -14.63 -6.66
C SER A 19 -18.88 -15.02 -6.28
N ASP A 20 -17.89 -14.92 -7.19
CA ASP A 20 -16.51 -15.36 -6.91
C ASP A 20 -15.51 -14.26 -6.51
N LEU A 21 -15.94 -13.00 -6.45
CA LEU A 21 -15.06 -11.89 -6.05
C LEU A 21 -14.84 -11.78 -4.53
N LYS A 22 -15.56 -12.55 -3.71
CA LYS A 22 -15.48 -12.48 -2.24
C LYS A 22 -14.44 -13.40 -1.60
N SER A 23 -13.81 -14.30 -2.36
CA SER A 23 -12.87 -15.29 -1.80
C SER A 23 -11.39 -15.02 -2.14
N GLN A 24 -11.09 -14.03 -3.00
CA GLN A 24 -9.70 -13.67 -3.27
C GLN A 24 -9.20 -12.70 -2.19
N VAL A 25 -8.53 -13.26 -1.19
CA VAL A 25 -7.70 -12.46 -0.29
C VAL A 25 -6.55 -11.88 -1.13
N PHE A 26 -6.71 -10.62 -1.55
CA PHE A 26 -5.66 -9.88 -2.22
C PHE A 26 -4.40 -9.86 -1.35
N SER A 27 -3.29 -10.27 -1.96
CA SER A 27 -2.00 -10.22 -1.28
C SER A 27 -1.59 -8.76 -1.03
N PRO A 28 -1.11 -8.41 0.17
CA PRO A 28 -0.54 -7.09 0.43
C PRO A 28 0.85 -6.89 -0.20
N ASP A 29 1.44 -7.93 -0.79
CA ASP A 29 2.83 -7.90 -1.26
C ASP A 29 3.14 -6.79 -2.28
N PRO A 30 2.27 -6.50 -3.29
CA PRO A 30 2.51 -5.38 -4.20
C PRO A 30 2.58 -4.02 -3.48
N PHE A 31 1.77 -3.83 -2.43
CA PHE A 31 1.82 -2.62 -1.62
C PHE A 31 3.11 -2.56 -0.79
N LEU A 32 3.48 -3.66 -0.13
CA LEU A 32 4.69 -3.74 0.70
C LEU A 32 5.98 -3.54 -0.13
N GLU A 33 5.98 -4.05 -1.36
CA GLU A 33 7.03 -3.84 -2.34
C GLU A 33 7.10 -2.36 -2.78
N ALA A 34 5.97 -1.77 -3.18
CA ALA A 34 5.91 -0.34 -3.55
C ALA A 34 6.37 0.57 -2.40
N TYR A 35 5.97 0.26 -1.16
CA TYR A 35 6.42 0.97 0.03
C TYR A 35 7.93 0.88 0.22
N SER A 36 8.50 -0.33 0.11
CA SER A 36 9.95 -0.53 0.23
C SER A 36 10.73 0.16 -0.88
N ASN A 37 10.25 0.06 -2.13
CA ASN A 37 10.88 0.67 -3.30
C ASN A 37 10.85 2.20 -3.22
N SER A 38 9.75 2.80 -2.74
CA SER A 38 9.71 4.25 -2.54
C SER A 38 10.76 4.72 -1.55
N LEU A 39 10.99 3.98 -0.45
CA LEU A 39 12.02 4.30 0.55
C LEU A 39 13.46 4.13 0.04
N LEU A 40 13.71 3.10 -0.78
CA LEU A 40 15.05 2.75 -1.25
C LEU A 40 15.47 3.53 -2.50
N TYR A 41 14.52 3.78 -3.41
CA TYR A 41 14.81 4.24 -4.77
C TYR A 41 13.94 5.42 -5.23
N GLY A 42 12.87 5.72 -4.51
CA GLY A 42 11.96 6.82 -4.82
C GLY A 42 12.30 8.11 -4.08
N ASP A 43 11.40 9.07 -4.21
CA ASP A 43 11.42 10.31 -3.44
C ASP A 43 10.29 10.39 -2.39
N TYR A 44 10.24 11.52 -1.69
CA TYR A 44 9.24 11.73 -0.64
C TYR A 44 7.79 11.78 -1.20
N LEU A 45 7.59 12.17 -2.47
CA LEU A 45 6.28 12.19 -3.11
C LEU A 45 5.84 10.78 -3.48
N ASP A 46 6.74 9.97 -4.03
CA ASP A 46 6.48 8.56 -4.32
C ASP A 46 5.98 7.86 -3.05
N HIS A 47 6.68 8.07 -1.93
CA HIS A 47 6.31 7.50 -0.65
C HIS A 47 4.99 8.07 -0.10
N ALA A 48 4.82 9.40 -0.12
CA ALA A 48 3.62 10.03 0.39
C ALA A 48 2.37 9.70 -0.43
N ASN A 49 2.51 9.38 -1.72
CA ASN A 49 1.39 8.99 -2.57
C ASN A 49 0.85 7.58 -2.28
N LEU A 50 1.55 6.78 -1.45
CA LEU A 50 1.04 5.50 -0.94
C LEU A 50 0.02 5.68 0.20
N TYR A 51 -0.17 6.91 0.69
CA TYR A 51 -1.09 7.22 1.76
C TYR A 51 -2.40 7.80 1.22
N TRP A 52 -3.50 7.47 1.90
CA TRP A 52 -4.82 8.01 1.55
C TRP A 52 -4.92 9.51 1.87
N GLU A 53 -5.99 10.17 1.40
CA GLU A 53 -6.18 11.61 1.63
C GLU A 53 -6.22 11.99 3.11
N LYS A 54 -6.78 11.11 3.93
CA LYS A 54 -6.81 11.20 5.39
C LYS A 54 -6.26 9.91 5.98
N THR A 55 -5.16 10.01 6.71
CA THR A 55 -4.43 8.86 7.26
C THR A 55 -4.20 9.03 8.76
N PHE A 56 -4.39 7.95 9.52
CA PHE A 56 -3.92 7.88 10.89
C PHE A 56 -2.47 7.36 10.95
N PHE A 57 -1.53 8.20 11.40
CA PHE A 57 -0.11 7.91 11.45
C PHE A 57 0.48 8.43 12.76
N ILE A 58 1.27 7.63 13.49
CA ILE A 58 1.89 8.01 14.79
C ILE A 58 0.88 8.71 15.71
N ASN A 59 -0.22 8.01 16.02
CA ASN A 59 -1.27 8.46 16.96
C ASN A 59 -1.98 9.77 16.59
N LYS A 60 -1.92 10.21 15.34
CA LYS A 60 -2.58 11.44 14.87
C LYS A 60 -3.12 11.28 13.45
N TRP A 61 -4.21 11.98 13.15
CA TRP A 61 -4.74 12.12 11.80
C TRP A 61 -3.98 13.20 11.02
N TYR A 62 -3.56 12.85 9.81
CA TYR A 62 -2.93 13.75 8.84
C TYR A 62 -3.78 13.80 7.58
N ASP A 63 -3.82 14.97 6.96
CA ASP A 63 -4.21 15.13 5.58
C ASP A 63 -3.04 14.79 4.65
N LYS A 64 -3.30 14.72 3.34
CA LYS A 64 -2.30 14.45 2.31
C LYS A 64 -1.07 15.37 2.41
N GLN A 65 -1.28 16.66 2.69
CA GLN A 65 -0.17 17.61 2.83
C GLN A 65 0.64 17.38 4.11
N GLY A 66 -0.02 16.96 5.19
CA GLY A 66 0.62 16.53 6.43
C GLY A 66 1.53 15.33 6.24
N ILE A 67 1.05 14.28 5.57
CA ILE A 67 1.88 13.12 5.24
C ILE A 67 3.06 13.51 4.35
N ARG A 68 2.85 14.37 3.35
CA ARG A 68 3.95 14.88 2.50
C ARG A 68 5.03 15.61 3.31
N ARG A 69 4.65 16.43 4.30
CA ARG A 69 5.62 17.09 5.19
C ARG A 69 6.40 16.09 6.05
N VAL A 70 5.72 15.09 6.59
CA VAL A 70 6.35 14.00 7.36
C VAL A 70 7.36 13.25 6.50
N ALA A 71 6.94 12.80 5.32
CA ALA A 71 7.80 12.13 4.35
C ALA A 71 8.98 13.03 3.97
N LYS A 72 8.73 14.27 3.53
CA LYS A 72 9.79 15.20 3.16
C LYS A 72 10.82 15.37 4.27
N ASN A 73 10.38 15.58 5.52
CA ASN A 73 11.29 15.71 6.65
C ASN A 73 12.13 14.45 6.88
N PHE A 74 11.58 13.25 6.68
CA PHE A 74 12.35 12.02 6.74
C PHE A 74 13.44 12.00 5.66
N TYR A 75 13.10 12.24 4.38
CA TYR A 75 14.03 12.17 3.25
C TYR A 75 15.09 13.29 3.26
N ASP A 76 14.74 14.48 3.73
CA ASP A 76 15.68 15.61 3.89
C ASP A 76 16.79 15.28 4.91
N ASN A 77 16.48 14.47 5.93
CA ASN A 77 17.40 14.17 7.02
C ASN A 77 18.01 12.76 6.94
N ASN A 78 17.44 11.84 6.17
CA ASN A 78 17.82 10.44 6.16
C ASN A 78 17.93 9.87 4.74
N GLU A 79 18.82 8.90 4.60
CA GLU A 79 18.95 8.03 3.44
C GLU A 79 18.63 6.60 3.90
N THR A 80 17.68 5.93 3.26
CA THR A 80 17.42 4.51 3.51
C THR A 80 18.50 3.69 2.85
N LEU A 81 19.20 2.87 3.63
CA LEU A 81 20.23 1.95 3.13
C LEU A 81 19.68 0.55 2.89
N GLU A 82 18.69 0.15 3.69
CA GLU A 82 18.09 -1.18 3.63
C GLU A 82 16.68 -1.11 4.22
N HIS A 83 15.71 -1.75 3.56
CA HIS A 83 14.35 -1.81 4.02
C HIS A 83 13.71 -3.13 3.59
N ARG A 84 12.99 -3.79 4.50
CA ARG A 84 12.23 -5.00 4.19
C ARG A 84 11.07 -5.19 5.15
N PHE A 85 10.08 -5.94 4.70
CA PHE A 85 9.00 -6.45 5.52
C PHE A 85 9.10 -7.97 5.68
N THR A 86 8.79 -8.44 6.88
CA THR A 86 8.36 -9.82 7.12
C THR A 86 6.88 -9.78 7.46
N ARG A 87 6.03 -10.27 6.55
CA ARG A 87 4.59 -10.36 6.77
C ARG A 87 4.29 -11.41 7.84
N LEU A 88 3.56 -11.01 8.88
CA LEU A 88 3.13 -11.89 9.96
C LEU A 88 1.71 -12.39 9.73
N SER A 89 0.80 -11.51 9.33
CA SER A 89 -0.58 -11.86 8.98
C SER A 89 -1.21 -10.80 8.09
N HIS A 90 -2.28 -11.16 7.40
CA HIS A 90 -3.17 -10.21 6.74
C HIS A 90 -4.59 -10.75 6.68
N GLY A 91 -5.57 -9.87 6.52
CA GLY A 91 -7.00 -10.21 6.42
C GLY A 91 -7.85 -8.95 6.30
N TYR A 92 -9.16 -9.09 6.20
CA TYR A 92 -10.06 -7.93 6.12
C TYR A 92 -10.65 -7.62 7.49
N ASN A 93 -10.73 -6.33 7.83
CA ASN A 93 -11.52 -5.88 8.99
C ASN A 93 -13.03 -5.92 8.67
N ARG A 94 -13.86 -5.47 9.63
CA ARG A 94 -15.32 -5.46 9.48
C ARG A 94 -15.79 -4.44 8.45
N GLU A 95 -14.98 -3.42 8.20
CA GLU A 95 -15.20 -2.34 7.26
C GLU A 95 -14.81 -2.72 5.83
N GLY A 96 -14.14 -3.87 5.64
CA GLY A 96 -13.69 -4.35 4.33
C GLY A 96 -12.31 -3.82 3.91
N ASP A 97 -11.59 -3.13 4.78
CA ASP A 97 -10.20 -2.72 4.54
C ASP A 97 -9.24 -3.89 4.81
N LEU A 98 -8.15 -3.94 4.04
CA LEU A 98 -7.10 -4.94 4.21
C LEU A 98 -6.20 -4.55 5.40
N GLU A 99 -6.24 -5.32 6.47
CA GLU A 99 -5.29 -5.23 7.57
C GLU A 99 -4.08 -6.11 7.30
N VAL A 100 -2.88 -5.57 7.53
CA VAL A 100 -1.61 -6.27 7.35
C VAL A 100 -0.74 -6.04 8.57
N ILE A 101 -0.31 -7.12 9.22
CA ILE A 101 0.65 -7.07 10.33
C ILE A 101 2.00 -7.53 9.81
N VAL A 102 3.03 -6.71 10.03
CA VAL A 102 4.39 -6.95 9.55
C VAL A 102 5.42 -6.68 10.65
N MET A 103 6.58 -7.32 10.53
CA MET A 103 7.83 -6.78 11.08
C MET A 103 8.50 -5.95 9.99
N GLU A 104 8.73 -4.68 10.24
CA GLU A 104 9.48 -3.77 9.37
C GLU A 104 10.90 -3.66 9.89
N TYR A 105 11.88 -4.01 9.05
CA TYR A 105 13.29 -3.69 9.29
C TYR A 105 13.66 -2.48 8.45
N HIS A 106 14.29 -1.49 9.09
CA HIS A 106 14.72 -0.26 8.44
C HIS A 106 16.12 0.13 8.91
N LYS A 107 17.04 0.29 7.96
CA LYS A 107 18.40 0.81 8.19
C LYS A 107 18.54 2.13 7.46
N VAL A 108 18.96 3.17 8.20
CA VAL A 108 19.06 4.53 7.69
C VAL A 108 20.41 5.15 8.02
N ARG A 109 20.86 6.05 7.15
CA ARG A 109 21.97 6.97 7.41
C ARG A 109 21.41 8.37 7.60
N ASN A 110 21.76 9.02 8.70
CA ASN A 110 21.49 10.44 8.87
C ASN A 110 22.37 11.23 7.89
N ARG A 111 21.77 12.05 7.03
CA ARG A 111 22.50 12.80 5.98
C ARG A 111 23.44 13.87 6.54
N LYS A 112 23.12 14.44 7.71
CA LYS A 112 23.91 15.52 8.33
C LYS A 112 25.10 14.97 9.11
N THR A 113 24.89 13.90 9.87
CA THR A 113 25.90 13.36 10.79
C THR A 113 26.64 12.15 10.24
N GLY A 114 26.13 11.52 9.17
CA GLY A 114 26.65 10.26 8.64
C GLY A 114 26.36 9.04 9.53
N GLN A 115 25.74 9.22 10.70
CA GLN A 115 25.44 8.15 11.63
C GLN A 115 24.46 7.15 11.01
N ILE A 116 24.78 5.86 11.13
CA ILE A 116 23.94 4.76 10.67
C ILE A 116 23.20 4.18 11.87
N SER A 117 21.89 3.98 11.72
CA SER A 117 21.06 3.27 12.69
C SER A 117 20.19 2.25 11.99
N SER A 118 19.76 1.23 12.74
CA SER A 118 18.81 0.24 12.28
C SER A 118 17.76 -0.01 13.35
N THR A 119 16.53 -0.25 12.92
CA THR A 119 15.42 -0.56 13.80
C THR A 119 14.57 -1.67 13.20
N THR A 120 13.97 -2.48 14.07
CA THR A 120 12.95 -3.46 13.70
C THR A 120 11.70 -3.17 14.51
N VAL A 121 10.58 -2.92 13.84
CA VAL A 121 9.33 -2.52 14.48
C VAL A 121 8.19 -3.37 13.97
N LYS A 122 7.34 -3.86 14.88
CA LYS A 122 6.08 -4.51 14.52
C LYS A 122 5.05 -3.43 14.18
N LYS A 123 4.44 -3.51 13.00
CA LYS A 123 3.44 -2.54 12.55
C LYS A 123 2.17 -3.22 12.06
N LYS A 124 1.05 -2.51 12.20
CA LYS A 124 -0.21 -2.79 11.50
C LYS A 124 -0.45 -1.70 10.47
N PHE A 125 -0.68 -2.10 9.23
CA PHE A 125 -1.25 -1.26 8.19
C PHE A 125 -2.73 -1.59 8.03
N VAL A 126 -3.58 -0.58 7.91
CA VAL A 126 -4.95 -0.69 7.42
C VAL A 126 -4.97 -0.03 6.05
N LEU A 127 -5.28 -0.81 5.02
CA LEU A 127 -5.17 -0.42 3.62
C LEU A 127 -6.57 -0.29 3.00
N TYR A 128 -6.84 0.89 2.47
CA TYR A 128 -8.05 1.19 1.71
C TYR A 128 -7.81 0.94 0.22
N TYR A 129 -8.75 0.28 -0.47
CA TYR A 129 -8.65 0.01 -1.90
C TYR A 129 -9.43 1.04 -2.74
N TRP A 130 -8.72 1.78 -3.58
CA TRP A 130 -9.29 2.64 -4.62
C TRP A 130 -8.44 2.60 -5.87
N LYS A 131 -8.71 1.66 -6.78
CA LYS A 131 -7.83 1.31 -7.93
C LYS A 131 -6.48 0.72 -7.54
N ASN A 132 -5.92 1.09 -6.38
CA ASN A 132 -4.74 0.54 -5.71
C ASN A 132 -4.95 0.58 -4.18
N TYR A 133 -4.05 -0.08 -3.43
CA TYR A 133 -4.04 0.01 -1.96
C TYR A 133 -3.33 1.26 -1.47
N TYR A 134 -3.96 1.96 -0.53
CA TYR A 134 -3.43 3.15 0.13
C TYR A 134 -3.48 2.97 1.64
N VAL A 135 -2.48 3.51 2.34
CA VAL A 135 -2.46 3.51 3.80
C VAL A 135 -3.53 4.44 4.35
N TYR A 136 -4.54 3.85 4.98
CA TYR A 136 -5.53 4.56 5.78
C TYR A 136 -5.08 4.69 7.24
N GLN A 137 -4.45 3.64 7.79
CA GLN A 137 -3.86 3.68 9.13
C GLN A 137 -2.51 2.96 9.16
N GLN A 138 -1.56 3.51 9.92
CA GLN A 138 -0.30 2.86 10.25
C GLN A 138 -0.03 2.99 11.74
N ILE A 139 0.04 1.85 12.41
CA ILE A 139 0.11 1.74 13.87
C ILE A 139 1.34 0.92 14.24
N ILE A 140 2.16 1.44 15.15
CA ILE A 140 3.23 0.67 15.78
C ILE A 140 2.62 -0.20 16.87
N LEU A 141 2.83 -1.51 16.79
CA LEU A 141 2.39 -2.47 17.80
C LEU A 141 3.48 -2.64 18.85
N LYS A 142 3.09 -2.60 20.13
CA LYS A 142 3.97 -2.87 21.27
C LYS A 142 4.07 -4.36 21.55
#